data_AF-A0A7C1M484-F1
#
_entry.id   AF-A0A7C1M484-F1
#
_cell.length_a   1.000
_cell.length_b   1.000
_cell.length_c   1.000
_cell.angle_alpha   90.00
_cell.angle_beta   90.00
_cell.angle_gamma   90.00
#
_symmetry.space_group_name_H-M   'P 1'
#
loop_
_entity.id
_entity.type
_entity.pdbx_description
1 polymer ?
#
loop_
_entity_poly.entity_id
_entity_poly.type
_entity_poly.pdbx_seq_one_letter_code
_entity_poly.pdbx_strand_id
1 'polypeptide(L)'
;MSRAFAQESVLHASGAETVDGDGADLGYTPDKAIFVLSITAKAGTNPTLDVTIEEKHPATGVYFVIDTFPQQVAEATVRRALSGPVGGTIRASWDVGGTGGPSFTFSLSVEGKQAP
;
A
#
# COMPACT_ATOMS: atom_id res chain seq x y z
N MET A 1 11.87 -31.14 1.88
CA MET A 1 12.20 -29.91 2.63
C MET A 1 11.85 -28.72 1.74
N SER A 2 10.68 -28.10 1.89
CA SER A 2 10.34 -26.85 1.20
C SER A 2 11.05 -25.69 1.92
N ARG A 3 11.68 -24.80 1.17
CA ARG A 3 12.26 -23.56 1.71
C ARG A 3 11.15 -22.52 1.68
N ALA A 4 10.92 -21.82 2.81
CA ALA A 4 10.07 -20.65 2.82
C ALA A 4 10.64 -19.60 1.86
N PHE A 5 9.84 -19.13 0.90
CA PHE A 5 10.21 -18.03 0.01
C PHE A 5 9.74 -16.72 0.64
N ALA A 6 10.62 -15.73 0.66
CA ALA A 6 10.26 -14.36 1.00
C ALA A 6 10.14 -13.55 -0.29
N GLN A 7 9.06 -12.78 -0.44
CA GLN A 7 8.87 -11.86 -1.56
C GLN A 7 8.88 -10.44 -1.01
N GLU A 8 9.79 -9.61 -1.49
CA GLU A 8 9.79 -8.17 -1.24
C GLU A 8 9.50 -7.44 -2.55
N SER A 9 8.62 -6.45 -2.52
CA SER A 9 8.20 -5.73 -3.72
C SER A 9 7.70 -4.32 -3.38
N VAL A 10 7.69 -3.46 -4.40
CA VAL A 10 7.23 -2.08 -4.28
C VAL A 10 5.84 -1.97 -4.91
N LEU A 11 4.87 -1.49 -4.13
CA LEU A 11 3.50 -1.20 -4.59
C LEU A 11 3.39 0.24 -5.11
N HIS A 12 4.15 1.15 -4.51
CA HIS A 12 4.30 2.53 -4.95
C HIS A 12 5.74 2.98 -4.75
N ALA A 13 6.43 3.34 -5.83
CA ALA A 13 7.75 3.93 -5.75
C ALA A 13 7.66 5.30 -5.07
N SER A 14 8.75 5.79 -4.48
CA SER A 14 8.71 7.12 -3.86
C SER A 14 8.36 8.18 -4.91
N GLY A 15 7.20 8.82 -4.74
CA GLY A 15 6.65 9.82 -5.65
C GLY A 15 5.89 10.89 -4.89
N ALA A 16 5.84 12.10 -5.43
CA ALA A 16 5.10 13.22 -4.86
C ALA A 16 3.69 13.24 -5.49
N GLU A 17 2.72 12.71 -4.76
CA GLU A 17 1.34 12.65 -5.22
C GLU A 17 0.58 13.89 -4.79
N THR A 18 -0.21 14.43 -5.71
CA THR A 18 -1.01 15.67 -5.54
C THR A 18 -2.50 15.45 -5.78
N VAL A 19 -2.86 14.23 -6.17
CA VAL A 19 -4.21 13.78 -6.51
C VAL A 19 -4.35 12.31 -6.11
N ASP A 20 -5.60 11.86 -6.05
CA ASP A 20 -5.94 10.46 -5.81
C ASP A 20 -5.38 9.55 -6.93
N GLY A 21 -5.11 8.30 -6.59
CA GLY A 21 -4.52 7.38 -7.55
C GLY A 21 -4.42 5.94 -7.07
N ASP A 22 -4.06 5.08 -8.03
CA ASP A 22 -3.86 3.66 -7.81
C ASP A 22 -2.45 3.24 -8.25
N GLY A 23 -1.89 2.30 -7.50
CA GLY A 23 -0.66 1.61 -7.86
C GLY A 23 -0.88 0.58 -8.96
N ALA A 24 0.23 0.07 -9.49
CA ALA A 24 0.19 -1.02 -10.47
C ALA A 24 -0.21 -2.35 -9.83
N ASP A 25 -0.77 -3.24 -10.65
CA ASP A 25 -1.04 -4.62 -10.26
C ASP A 25 0.26 -5.36 -9.93
N LEU A 26 0.32 -5.94 -8.73
CA LEU A 26 1.41 -6.78 -8.27
C LEU A 26 0.91 -8.21 -8.04
N GLY A 27 1.52 -9.17 -8.72
CA GLY A 27 1.35 -10.59 -8.39
C GLY A 27 1.99 -10.90 -7.03
N TYR A 28 1.19 -11.38 -6.09
CA TYR A 28 1.58 -11.66 -4.73
C TYR A 28 1.04 -13.02 -4.28
N THR A 29 1.96 -13.92 -3.92
CA THR A 29 1.66 -15.30 -3.54
C THR A 29 1.86 -15.64 -2.05
N PRO A 30 2.56 -14.85 -1.22
CA PRO A 30 2.68 -15.15 0.21
C PRO A 30 1.37 -14.99 1.01
N ASP A 31 1.05 -15.96 1.86
CA ASP A 31 -0.14 -15.93 2.72
C ASP A 31 -0.11 -14.88 3.85
N LYS A 32 0.99 -14.15 3.98
CA LYS A 32 1.19 -13.13 5.02
C LYS A 32 1.93 -11.97 4.41
N ALA A 33 1.48 -10.77 4.72
CA ALA A 33 2.05 -9.53 4.22
C ALA A 33 2.38 -8.56 5.35
N ILE A 34 3.50 -7.88 5.19
CA ILE A 34 3.89 -6.70 5.95
C ILE A 34 3.99 -5.56 4.95
N PHE A 35 3.17 -4.54 5.13
CA PHE A 35 3.19 -3.32 4.34
C PHE A 35 3.92 -2.22 5.10
N VAL A 36 4.77 -1.47 4.41
CA VAL A 36 5.50 -0.34 4.98
C VAL A 36 5.24 0.90 4.14
N LEU A 37 4.50 1.85 4.71
CA LEU A 37 4.26 3.17 4.15
C LEU A 37 5.31 4.12 4.72
N SER A 38 6.07 4.79 3.86
CA SER A 38 7.05 5.80 4.27
C SER A 38 6.74 7.13 3.59
N ILE A 39 6.42 8.14 4.39
CA ILE A 39 6.10 9.50 3.97
C ILE A 39 7.26 10.40 4.36
N THR A 40 7.86 11.07 3.39
CA THR A 40 9.09 11.87 3.58
C THR A 40 8.88 13.36 3.39
N ALA A 41 7.77 13.77 2.79
CA ALA A 41 7.39 15.17 2.68
C ALA A 41 5.88 15.31 2.58
N LYS A 42 5.35 16.46 2.98
CA LYS A 42 3.97 16.88 2.70
C LYS A 42 3.88 18.37 2.43
N ALA A 43 2.87 18.78 1.67
CA ALA A 43 2.56 20.19 1.41
C ALA A 43 1.05 20.47 1.46
N GLY A 44 0.68 21.75 1.48
CA GLY A 44 -0.70 22.20 1.55
C GLY A 44 -1.19 22.51 2.97
N THR A 45 -2.46 22.89 3.06
CA THR A 45 -3.17 23.24 4.30
C THR A 45 -4.06 22.09 4.72
N ASN A 46 -3.80 21.56 5.93
CA ASN A 46 -4.46 20.36 6.46
C ASN A 46 -4.45 19.18 5.47
N PRO A 47 -3.29 18.82 4.88
CA PRO A 47 -3.24 17.72 3.94
C PRO A 47 -3.51 16.39 4.65
N THR A 48 -4.27 15.52 4.01
CA THR A 48 -4.57 14.16 4.48
C THR A 48 -4.17 13.17 3.40
N LEU A 49 -3.64 12.01 3.81
CA LEU A 49 -3.37 10.88 2.93
C LEU A 49 -4.03 9.65 3.53
N ASP A 50 -4.97 9.09 2.78
CA ASP A 50 -5.63 7.83 3.09
C ASP A 50 -5.08 6.78 2.13
N VAL A 51 -4.48 5.70 2.67
CA VAL A 51 -3.87 4.63 1.86
C VAL A 51 -4.55 3.31 2.20
N THR A 52 -5.03 2.64 1.16
CA THR A 52 -5.60 1.30 1.25
C THR A 52 -4.76 0.30 0.46
N ILE A 53 -4.80 -0.95 0.91
CA ILE A 53 -4.31 -2.09 0.15
C ILE A 53 -5.52 -2.81 -0.41
N GLU A 54 -5.50 -3.08 -1.69
CA GLU A 54 -6.58 -3.75 -2.39
C GLU A 54 -6.13 -5.07 -3.00
N GLU A 55 -7.02 -6.05 -3.01
CA GLU A 55 -6.86 -7.32 -3.71
C GLU A 55 -7.86 -7.42 -4.86
N LYS A 56 -7.39 -7.88 -6.01
CA LYS A 56 -8.18 -8.08 -7.21
C LYS A 56 -8.78 -9.48 -7.20
N HIS A 57 -10.11 -9.57 -7.24
CA HIS A 57 -10.76 -10.85 -7.39
C HIS A 57 -10.48 -11.46 -8.77
N PRO A 58 -9.91 -12.68 -8.84
CA PRO A 58 -9.32 -13.20 -10.07
C PRO A 58 -10.34 -13.46 -11.18
N ALA A 59 -11.59 -13.76 -10.83
CA ALA A 59 -12.62 -14.08 -11.82
C ALA A 59 -13.40 -12.84 -12.33
N THR A 60 -13.46 -11.76 -11.54
CA THR A 60 -14.28 -10.57 -11.89
C THR A 60 -13.43 -9.34 -12.18
N GLY A 61 -12.18 -9.30 -11.74
CA GLY A 61 -11.29 -8.15 -11.85
C GLY A 61 -11.63 -6.98 -10.92
N VAL A 62 -12.63 -7.15 -10.04
CA VAL A 62 -13.02 -6.14 -9.05
C VAL A 62 -12.00 -6.10 -7.91
N TYR A 63 -11.65 -4.89 -7.46
CA TYR A 63 -10.76 -4.67 -6.33
C TYR A 63 -11.55 -4.55 -5.03
N PHE A 64 -11.02 -5.15 -3.97
CA PHE A 64 -11.58 -5.14 -2.62
C PHE A 64 -10.52 -4.66 -1.65
N VAL A 65 -10.88 -3.74 -0.75
CA VAL A 65 -9.99 -3.28 0.32
C VAL A 65 -9.73 -4.43 1.31
N ILE A 66 -8.47 -4.80 1.49
CA ILE A 66 -8.02 -5.85 2.40
C ILE A 66 -7.28 -5.32 3.63
N ASP A 67 -6.70 -4.12 3.55
CA ASP A 67 -6.20 -3.38 4.72
C ASP A 67 -6.25 -1.87 4.47
N THR A 68 -6.21 -1.10 5.54
CA THR A 68 -6.20 0.37 5.51
C THR A 68 -5.20 0.89 6.53
N PHE A 69 -4.33 1.79 6.09
CA PHE A 69 -3.48 2.54 7.00
C PHE A 69 -4.32 3.58 7.74
N PRO A 70 -4.02 3.91 9.00
CA PRO A 70 -4.60 5.10 9.63
C PRO A 70 -4.38 6.32 8.72
N GLN A 71 -5.32 7.26 8.68
CA GLN A 71 -5.16 8.50 7.92
C GLN A 71 -3.86 9.21 8.36
N GLN A 72 -3.07 9.63 7.37
CA GLN A 72 -1.80 10.30 7.61
C GLN A 72 -1.97 11.81 7.41
N VAL A 73 -1.47 12.59 8.37
CA VAL A 73 -1.50 14.07 8.35
C VAL A 73 -0.10 14.68 8.50
N ALA A 74 0.91 13.82 8.66
CA ALA A 74 2.29 14.14 8.94
C ALA A 74 3.23 13.20 8.18
N GLU A 75 4.50 13.59 8.09
CA GLU A 75 5.58 12.69 7.70
C GLU A 75 5.71 11.58 8.74
N ALA A 76 5.79 10.34 8.29
CA ALA A 76 5.81 9.16 9.14
C ALA A 76 6.24 7.92 8.36
N THR A 77 6.79 6.95 9.09
CA THR A 77 6.92 5.57 8.61
C THR A 77 5.97 4.70 9.41
N VAL A 78 5.03 4.05 8.72
CA VAL A 78 3.97 3.23 9.32
C VAL A 78 4.07 1.82 8.77
N ARG A 79 3.98 0.84 9.67
CA ARG A 79 4.03 -0.58 9.33
C ARG A 79 2.71 -1.25 9.67
N ARG A 80 2.17 -2.03 8.74
CA ARG A 80 0.97 -2.85 8.91
C ARG A 80 1.30 -4.30 8.63
N ALA A 81 0.80 -5.21 9.46
CA ALA A 81 0.93 -6.63 9.23
C ALA A 81 -0.47 -7.20 9.01
N LEU A 82 -0.68 -7.83 7.86
CA LEU A 82 -1.93 -8.51 7.54
C LEU A 82 -1.77 -9.99 7.84
N SER A 83 -2.57 -10.49 8.78
CA SER A 83 -2.65 -11.90 9.13
C SER A 83 -3.91 -12.49 8.53
N GLY A 84 -3.79 -13.07 7.34
CA GLY A 84 -4.88 -13.65 6.57
C GLY A 84 -4.39 -13.96 5.17
N PRO A 85 -5.03 -14.88 4.43
CA PRO A 85 -4.58 -15.22 3.08
C PRO A 85 -4.63 -13.97 2.20
N VAL A 86 -3.46 -13.50 1.79
CA VAL A 86 -3.29 -12.50 0.73
C VAL A 86 -2.81 -13.28 -0.47
N GLY A 87 -3.62 -13.36 -1.53
CA GLY A 87 -3.27 -14.18 -2.67
C GLY A 87 -3.73 -13.57 -3.97
N GLY A 88 -2.93 -13.72 -5.03
CA GLY A 88 -3.31 -13.28 -6.36
C GLY A 88 -2.70 -11.94 -6.72
N THR A 89 -3.52 -10.93 -6.97
CA THR A 89 -3.06 -9.62 -7.44
C THR A 89 -3.46 -8.55 -6.45
N ILE A 90 -2.50 -7.81 -5.95
CA ILE A 90 -2.70 -6.70 -5.02
C ILE A 90 -2.25 -5.38 -5.65
N ARG A 91 -2.79 -4.27 -5.15
CA ARG A 91 -2.31 -2.91 -5.45
C ARG A 91 -2.48 -1.99 -4.24
N ALA A 92 -1.81 -0.85 -4.28
CA ALA A 92 -2.13 0.27 -3.40
C ALA A 92 -3.20 1.15 -4.04
N SER A 93 -4.03 1.79 -3.24
CA SER A 93 -4.87 2.93 -3.65
C SER A 93 -4.73 4.05 -2.63
N TRP A 94 -4.77 5.30 -3.07
CA TRP A 94 -4.60 6.44 -2.19
C TRP A 94 -5.50 7.62 -2.57
N ASP A 95 -5.95 8.33 -1.54
CA ASP A 95 -6.67 9.59 -1.67
C ASP A 95 -5.87 10.72 -1.01
N VAL A 96 -5.70 11.83 -1.73
CA VAL A 96 -4.99 13.03 -1.27
C VAL A 96 -5.99 14.14 -0.99
N GLY A 97 -6.26 14.38 0.29
CA GLY A 97 -7.18 15.41 0.76
C GLY A 97 -6.49 16.67 1.27
N GLY A 98 -7.28 17.72 1.52
CA GLY A 98 -6.82 19.00 2.04
C GLY A 98 -7.02 20.15 1.05
N THR A 99 -6.42 21.31 1.34
CA THR A 99 -6.54 22.50 0.50
C THR A 99 -5.18 23.15 0.25
N GLY A 100 -5.12 24.10 -0.70
CA GLY A 100 -3.88 24.82 -1.01
C GLY A 100 -2.81 23.97 -1.71
N GLY A 101 -3.24 23.03 -2.56
CA GLY A 101 -2.36 22.09 -3.25
C GLY A 101 -1.79 21.03 -2.32
N PRO A 102 -2.64 20.16 -1.73
CA PRO A 102 -2.17 19.10 -0.85
C PRO A 102 -1.25 18.14 -1.63
N SER A 103 -0.17 17.72 -1.00
CA SER A 103 0.72 16.71 -1.57
C SER A 103 1.39 15.87 -0.51
N PHE A 104 1.74 14.64 -0.87
CA PHE A 104 2.57 13.76 -0.05
C PHE A 104 3.62 13.07 -0.91
N THR A 105 4.88 13.10 -0.47
CA THR A 105 5.94 12.28 -1.05
C THR A 105 6.05 10.99 -0.27
N PHE A 106 5.69 9.87 -0.87
CA PHE A 106 5.67 8.58 -0.17
C PHE A 106 6.01 7.39 -1.05
N SER A 107 6.48 6.33 -0.40
CA SER A 107 6.65 5.00 -0.98
C SER A 107 5.87 3.97 -0.18
N LEU A 108 5.41 2.92 -0.86
CA LEU A 108 4.76 1.77 -0.24
C LEU A 108 5.42 0.48 -0.71
N SER A 109 5.92 -0.31 0.24
CA SER A 109 6.48 -1.64 -0.02
C SER A 109 5.68 -2.73 0.68
N VAL A 110 5.85 -3.96 0.18
CA VAL A 110 5.29 -5.17 0.77
C VAL A 110 6.39 -6.22 0.92
N GLU A 111 6.41 -6.86 2.07
CA GLU A 111 7.23 -8.03 2.39
C GLU A 111 6.33 -9.19 2.77
N GLY A 112 6.48 -10.32 2.10
CA GLY A 112 5.77 -11.55 2.38
C GLY A 112 6.69 -12.70 2.71
N LYS A 113 6.19 -13.62 3.54
CA LYS A 113 6.83 -14.91 3.77
C LYS A 113 5.81 -16.01 3.53
N GLN A 114 6.08 -16.86 2.55
CA GLN A 114 5.26 -18.04 2.30
C GLN A 114 5.52 -19.10 3.37
N ALA A 115 4.46 -19.67 3.94
CA ALA A 115 4.60 -20.81 4.85
C ALA A 115 5.13 -22.02 4.06
N PRO A 116 5.98 -22.87 4.68
CA PRO A 116 6.55 -24.05 4.02
C PRO A 116 5.50 -25.11 3.66
#